data_AF-A0A9X8YQU1-F1
#
_entry.id   AF-A0A9X8YQU1-F1
#
_cell.length_a   1.000
_cell.length_b   1.000
_cell.length_c   1.000
_cell.angle_alpha   90.00
_cell.angle_beta   90.00
_cell.angle_gamma   90.00
#
_symmetry.space_group_name_H-M   'P 1'
#
loop_
_entity.id
_entity.type
_entity.pdbx_description
1 polymer ?
#
loop_
_entity_poly.entity_id
_entity_poly.type
_entity_poly.pdbx_seq_one_letter_code
_entity_poly.pdbx_strand_id
1 'polypeptide(L)'
;MFASQALAAENNEEKSDTLVVMAQPTGLTELGSPVSVSVIDGQDLRNAAPQINLSENLGSVPGLQLQNRQNYAQDLQLSIRGFGSRSMFGVRGVRMYVDGIPATMPDG
;
A
#
# COMPACT_ATOMS: atom_id res chain seq x y z
N MET A 1 -33.02 -9.93 63.06
CA MET A 1 -33.82 -8.80 62.54
C MET A 1 -32.86 -7.73 62.06
N PHE A 2 -33.14 -7.21 60.87
CA PHE A 2 -32.27 -6.39 60.01
C PHE A 2 -32.16 -4.92 60.43
N ALA A 3 -31.01 -4.31 60.10
CA ALA A 3 -30.77 -2.97 59.51
C ALA A 3 -29.29 -2.62 59.78
N SER A 4 -28.32 -2.74 58.86
CA SER A 4 -28.10 -2.09 57.55
C SER A 4 -28.15 -0.56 57.58
N GLN A 5 -26.95 0.03 57.40
CA GLN A 5 -26.56 1.29 56.75
C GLN A 5 -25.34 1.86 57.50
N ALA A 6 -24.30 2.46 56.92
CA ALA A 6 -23.73 2.55 55.58
C ALA A 6 -22.40 3.30 55.82
N LEU A 7 -21.29 2.96 55.15
CA LEU A 7 -20.19 3.91 54.97
C LEU A 7 -19.41 3.56 53.71
N ALA A 8 -19.29 4.57 52.84
CA ALA A 8 -18.79 4.49 51.49
C ALA A 8 -17.30 4.13 51.41
N ALA A 9 -16.97 3.28 50.45
CA ALA A 9 -15.67 3.24 49.80
C ALA A 9 -15.93 2.98 48.32
N GLU A 10 -16.26 4.04 47.59
CA GLU A 10 -16.28 4.03 46.14
C GLU A 10 -14.80 4.06 45.70
N ASN A 11 -14.21 2.87 45.59
CA ASN A 11 -12.90 2.70 44.98
C ASN A 11 -13.07 2.96 43.49
N ASN A 12 -12.97 4.23 43.12
CA ASN A 12 -12.78 4.64 41.73
C ASN A 12 -11.45 4.04 41.29
N GLU A 13 -11.54 2.86 40.66
CA GLU A 13 -10.51 2.40 39.73
C GLU A 13 -10.40 3.50 38.68
N GLU A 14 -9.37 4.35 38.80
CA GLU A 14 -8.96 5.23 37.72
C GLU A 14 -8.57 4.32 36.54
N LYS A 15 -9.57 4.08 35.71
CA LYS A 15 -9.45 3.44 34.42
C LYS A 15 -8.48 4.31 33.61
N SER A 16 -7.23 3.89 33.56
CA SER A 16 -6.21 4.51 32.71
C SER A 16 -6.79 4.65 31.32
N ASP A 17 -7.13 5.88 30.94
CA ASP A 17 -7.58 6.18 29.60
C ASP A 17 -6.37 5.99 28.70
N THR A 18 -6.35 4.88 27.99
CA THR A 18 -5.22 4.50 27.15
C THR A 18 -5.15 5.49 26.00
N LEU A 19 -4.30 6.51 26.16
CA LEU A 19 -4.04 7.49 25.12
C LEU A 19 -3.18 6.86 24.04
N VAL A 20 -3.81 6.45 22.93
CA VAL A 20 -3.10 6.01 21.74
C VAL A 20 -2.67 7.23 20.94
N VAL A 21 -1.40 7.61 21.05
CA VAL A 21 -0.81 8.67 20.21
C VAL A 21 -0.27 8.03 18.94
N MET A 22 -0.95 8.25 17.82
CA MET A 22 -0.47 7.84 16.50
C MET A 22 0.43 8.96 15.94
N ALA A 23 1.73 8.67 15.76
CA ALA A 23 2.60 9.52 14.98
C ALA A 23 2.24 9.41 13.50
N GLN A 24 2.01 10.53 12.82
CA GLN A 24 1.97 10.56 11.36
C GLN A 24 3.40 10.35 10.84
N PRO A 25 3.68 9.28 10.07
CA PRO A 25 5.00 9.08 9.51
C PRO A 25 5.29 10.24 8.55
N THR A 26 6.20 11.15 8.93
CA THR A 26 6.79 12.10 8.01
C THR A 26 7.76 11.35 7.11
N GLY A 27 7.22 10.83 6.01
CA GLY A 27 7.96 10.10 5.00
C GLY A 27 7.76 8.58 5.10
N LEU A 28 7.32 7.98 3.99
CA LEU A 28 7.28 6.54 3.84
C LEU A 28 8.71 6.06 3.55
N THR A 29 9.40 5.58 4.57
CA THR A 29 10.69 4.87 4.41
C THR A 29 10.42 3.37 4.39
N GLU A 30 11.17 2.60 3.59
CA GLU A 30 10.94 1.14 3.44
C GLU A 30 10.88 0.40 4.78
N LEU A 31 11.71 0.81 5.76
CA LEU A 31 11.81 0.15 7.07
C LEU A 31 10.90 0.75 8.15
N GLY A 32 10.49 2.01 8.00
CA GLY A 32 9.70 2.75 9.01
C GLY A 32 8.20 2.76 8.72
N SER A 33 7.80 2.24 7.56
CA SER A 33 6.42 2.25 7.11
C SER A 33 5.66 1.02 7.63
N PRO A 34 4.48 1.19 8.24
CA PRO A 34 3.61 0.07 8.60
C PRO A 34 2.96 -0.60 7.38
N VAL A 35 3.18 -0.06 6.18
CA VAL A 35 2.75 -0.63 4.91
C VAL A 35 3.95 -1.05 4.05
N SER A 36 3.76 -2.06 3.19
CA SER A 36 4.82 -2.48 2.27
C SER A 36 5.08 -1.41 1.22
N VAL A 37 6.35 -1.00 1.12
CA VAL A 37 6.86 -0.06 0.13
C VAL A 37 8.01 -0.76 -0.58
N SER A 38 8.11 -0.56 -1.90
CA SER A 38 9.25 -0.99 -2.70
C SER A 38 9.65 0.18 -3.57
N VAL A 39 10.92 0.56 -3.50
CA VAL A 39 11.50 1.59 -4.36
C VAL A 39 12.43 0.91 -5.35
N ILE A 40 12.31 1.28 -6.63
CA ILE A 40 13.29 0.91 -7.66
C ILE A 40 13.91 2.18 -8.20
N ASP A 41 15.23 2.26 -8.12
CA ASP A 41 15.97 3.40 -8.61
C ASP A 41 15.98 3.42 -10.14
N GLY A 42 16.04 4.63 -10.70
CA GLY A 42 16.07 4.80 -12.16
C GLY A 42 17.32 4.18 -12.81
N GLN A 43 18.40 3.94 -12.06
CA GLN A 43 19.57 3.22 -12.58
C GLN A 43 19.25 1.73 -12.74
N ASP A 44 18.59 1.11 -11.77
CA ASP A 44 18.16 -0.29 -11.84
C ASP A 44 17.13 -0.52 -12.95
N LEU A 45 16.24 0.44 -13.19
CA LEU A 45 15.32 0.41 -14.35
C LEU A 45 16.03 0.54 -15.70
N ARG A 46 17.26 1.04 -15.74
CA ARG A 46 18.00 1.26 -16.99
C ARG A 46 19.08 0.22 -17.22
N ASN A 47 19.55 -0.41 -16.15
CA ASN A 47 20.58 -1.44 -16.21
C ASN A 47 20.03 -2.72 -16.85
N ALA A 48 20.75 -3.23 -17.85
CA ALA A 48 20.59 -4.57 -18.41
C ALA A 48 19.23 -4.94 -19.06
N ALA A 49 18.42 -3.97 -19.48
CA ALA A 49 17.18 -4.25 -20.24
C ALA A 49 17.05 -3.42 -21.52
N PRO A 50 16.27 -3.91 -22.51
CA PRO A 50 15.92 -3.17 -23.73
C PRO A 50 15.16 -1.86 -23.50
N GLN A 51 14.58 -1.66 -22.30
CA GLN A 51 13.79 -0.48 -21.90
C GLN A 51 12.54 -0.28 -22.77
N ILE A 52 11.98 -1.37 -23.29
CA ILE A 52 10.79 -1.33 -24.14
C ILE A 52 9.54 -1.40 -23.26
N ASN A 53 9.57 -2.20 -22.19
CA ASN A 53 8.43 -2.43 -21.31
C ASN A 53 8.86 -2.44 -19.84
N LEU A 54 7.98 -1.92 -18.98
CA LEU A 54 8.15 -1.96 -17.53
C LEU A 54 8.28 -3.40 -16.98
N SER A 55 7.74 -4.40 -17.69
CA SER A 55 7.83 -5.82 -17.31
C SER A 55 9.25 -6.37 -17.29
N GLU A 56 10.20 -5.69 -17.92
CA GLU A 56 11.59 -6.15 -18.04
C GLU A 56 12.36 -5.99 -16.72
N ASN A 57 12.14 -4.89 -15.98
CA ASN A 57 12.92 -4.55 -14.79
C ASN A 57 12.14 -4.60 -13.47
N LEU A 58 10.81 -4.62 -13.52
CA LEU A 58 9.97 -4.62 -12.32
C LEU A 58 9.70 -6.03 -11.76
N GLY A 59 10.31 -7.08 -12.32
CA GLY A 59 10.15 -8.46 -11.86
C GLY A 59 10.72 -8.74 -10.47
N SER A 60 11.58 -7.86 -9.95
CA SER A 60 12.15 -7.96 -8.60
C SER A 60 11.18 -7.49 -7.49
N VAL A 61 10.10 -6.77 -7.84
CA VAL A 61 9.15 -6.23 -6.85
C VAL A 61 8.21 -7.33 -6.34
N PRO A 62 8.21 -7.66 -5.04
CA PRO A 62 7.35 -8.70 -4.49
C PRO A 62 5.87 -8.35 -4.62
N GLY A 63 5.09 -9.30 -5.16
CA GLY A 63 3.64 -9.15 -5.31
C GLY A 63 3.22 -8.22 -6.45
N LEU A 64 4.14 -7.78 -7.30
CA LEU A 64 3.87 -7.09 -8.56
C LEU A 64 4.03 -8.09 -9.71
N GLN A 65 3.07 -8.10 -10.64
CA GLN A 65 3.13 -8.89 -11.86
C GLN A 65 2.78 -7.99 -13.04
N LEU A 66 3.65 -7.95 -14.04
CA LEU A 66 3.41 -7.29 -15.32
C LEU A 66 3.50 -8.33 -16.42
N GLN A 67 2.46 -8.39 -17.25
CA GLN A 67 2.40 -9.34 -18.35
C GLN A 67 2.41 -8.59 -19.68
N ASN A 68 3.52 -8.76 -20.40
CA ASN A 68 3.67 -8.29 -21.76
C ASN A 68 3.08 -9.32 -22.73
N ARG A 69 2.07 -8.90 -23.50
CA ARG A 69 1.38 -9.76 -24.48
C ARG A 69 1.84 -9.52 -25.92
N GLN A 70 2.95 -8.80 -26.10
CA GLN A 70 3.55 -8.45 -27.39
C GLN A 70 2.61 -7.68 -28.31
N ASN A 71 1.64 -6.95 -27.74
CA ASN A 71 0.75 -6.04 -28.46
C ASN A 71 0.94 -4.62 -27.96
N TYR A 72 1.80 -3.87 -28.62
CA TYR A 72 2.17 -2.50 -28.22
C TYR A 72 1.07 -1.45 -28.44
N ALA A 73 -0.02 -1.80 -29.14
CA ALA A 73 -1.20 -0.94 -29.24
C ALA A 73 -2.05 -0.97 -27.97
N GLN A 74 -1.75 -1.87 -27.03
CA GLN A 74 -2.42 -2.05 -25.77
C GLN A 74 -1.41 -1.98 -24.63
N ASP A 75 -1.87 -1.52 -23.47
CA ASP A 75 -1.02 -1.43 -22.30
C ASP A 75 -0.66 -2.81 -21.73
N LEU A 76 0.44 -2.86 -20.98
CA LEU A 76 0.82 -4.03 -20.18
C LEU A 76 -0.29 -4.36 -19.19
N GLN A 77 -0.58 -5.65 -19.01
CA GLN A 77 -1.47 -6.09 -17.95
C GLN A 77 -0.70 -6.03 -16.63
N LEU A 78 -1.09 -5.14 -15.73
CA LEU A 78 -0.44 -4.96 -14.43
C LEU A 78 -1.35 -5.45 -13.30
N SER A 79 -0.76 -6.18 -12.36
CA SER A 79 -1.46 -6.57 -11.14
C SER A 79 -0.58 -6.47 -9.90
N ILE A 80 -1.17 -6.02 -8.79
CA ILE A 80 -0.52 -5.88 -7.49
C ILE A 80 -1.31 -6.71 -6.49
N ARG A 81 -0.68 -7.74 -5.92
CA ARG A 81 -1.29 -8.67 -4.96
C ARG A 81 -2.66 -9.18 -5.43
N GLY A 82 -2.79 -9.45 -6.73
CA GLY A 82 -4.02 -9.97 -7.36
C GLY A 82 -5.03 -8.91 -7.83
N PHE A 83 -4.93 -7.65 -7.41
CA PHE A 83 -5.73 -6.55 -8.00
C PHE A 83 -5.26 -6.30 -9.42
N GLY A 84 -6.19 -6.12 -10.38
CA GLY A 84 -5.85 -6.00 -11.81
C GLY A 84 -5.60 -7.32 -12.54
N SER A 85 -5.51 -8.46 -11.84
CA SER A 85 -5.25 -9.79 -12.45
C SER A 85 -6.30 -10.23 -13.48
N ARG A 86 -7.53 -9.72 -13.35
CA ARG A 86 -8.64 -9.98 -14.28
C ARG A 86 -8.73 -8.97 -15.41
N SER A 87 -7.90 -7.92 -15.41
CA SER A 87 -7.85 -6.99 -16.53
C SER A 87 -7.24 -7.69 -17.73
N MET A 88 -7.76 -7.42 -18.94
CA MET A 88 -7.12 -7.94 -20.16
C MET A 88 -5.85 -7.17 -20.50
N PHE A 89 -5.81 -5.86 -20.19
CA PHE A 89 -4.73 -4.90 -20.46
C PHE A 89 -4.79 -3.74 -19.46
N GLY A 90 -3.68 -3.03 -19.27
CA GLY A 90 -3.60 -1.83 -18.45
C GLY A 90 -3.67 -2.07 -16.94
N VAL A 91 -4.01 -1.00 -16.22
CA VAL A 91 -4.10 -0.92 -14.76
C VAL A 91 -5.57 -0.74 -14.36
N ARG A 92 -6.18 -1.77 -13.75
CA ARG A 92 -7.56 -1.69 -13.24
C ARG A 92 -7.58 -1.97 -11.76
N GLY A 93 -8.19 -1.08 -10.98
CA GLY A 93 -8.23 -1.19 -9.53
C GLY A 93 -6.83 -0.99 -8.90
N VAL A 94 -5.94 -0.29 -9.61
CA VAL A 94 -4.59 0.06 -9.15
C VAL A 94 -4.34 1.51 -9.50
N ARG A 95 -4.19 2.35 -8.47
CA ARG A 95 -3.92 3.77 -8.67
C ARG A 95 -2.45 4.00 -9.04
N MET A 96 -2.23 4.60 -10.20
CA MET A 96 -0.89 5.00 -10.66
C MET A 96 -0.78 6.52 -10.68
N TYR A 97 0.38 7.02 -10.27
CA TYR A 97 0.73 8.44 -10.36
C TYR A 97 2.01 8.60 -11.15
N VAL A 98 2.08 9.66 -11.93
CA VAL A 98 3.27 10.11 -12.64
C VAL A 98 3.49 11.56 -12.21
N ASP A 99 4.63 11.85 -11.59
CA ASP A 99 4.95 13.19 -11.05
C ASP A 99 3.87 13.77 -10.12
N GLY A 100 3.18 12.89 -9.39
CA GLY A 100 2.08 13.26 -8.50
C GLY A 100 0.73 13.46 -9.20
N ILE A 101 0.67 13.35 -10.52
CA ILE A 101 -0.55 13.43 -11.31
C ILE A 101 -1.12 12.01 -11.49
N PRO A 102 -2.41 11.77 -11.18
CA PRO A 102 -3.01 10.47 -11.38
C PRO A 102 -3.02 10.12 -12.87
N ALA A 103 -2.45 8.97 -13.20
CA ALA A 103 -2.43 8.41 -14.56
C ALA A 103 -3.59 7.42 -14.80
N THR A 104 -4.45 7.24 -13.80
CA THR A 104 -5.60 6.33 -13.88
C THR A 104 -6.92 7.03 -13.64
N MET A 105 -8.01 6.38 -14.05
CA MET A 105 -9.36 6.86 -13.82
C MET A 105 -9.71 6.84 -12.32
N PRO A 106 -10.70 7.63 -11.87
CA PRO A 106 -11.02 7.76 -10.45
C PRO A 106 -11.43 6.45 -9.74
N ASP A 107 -11.84 5.44 -10.51
CA ASP A 107 -12.15 4.08 -10.04
C ASP A 107 -10.93 3.18 -9.81
N GLY A 108 -9.74 3.65 -10.20
CA GLY A 108 -8.47 2.95 -9.98
C GLY A 108 -7.82 2.52 -11.26
#